data_AF-A0A2P8CAJ6-F1
#
_entry.id   AF-A0A2P8CAJ6-F1
#
_cell.length_a   1.000
_cell.length_b   1.000
_cell.length_c   1.000
_cell.angle_alpha   90.00
_cell.angle_beta   90.00
_cell.angle_gamma   90.00
#
_symmetry.space_group_name_H-M   'P 1'
#
loop_
_entity.id
_entity.type
_entity.pdbx_description
1 polymer ?
#
loop_
_entity_poly.entity_id
_entity_poly.type
_entity_poly.pdbx_seq_one_letter_code
_entity_poly.pdbx_strand_id
1 'polypeptide(L)' 'METVWDHHPTAAEIEELSLISQEEYMRVNQETVNLDLFLLFSHRKENGKAAVYFNRLSEETKQLFITQSDFDC' A
#
# COMPACT_ATOMS: atom_id res chain seq x y z
N MET A 1 -12.69 5.09 -7.68
CA MET A 1 -11.79 4.29 -6.81
C MET A 1 -10.61 5.18 -6.50
N GLU A 2 -10.30 5.40 -5.23
CA GLU A 2 -9.10 6.15 -4.83
C GLU A 2 -7.85 5.29 -5.07
N THR A 3 -6.75 5.89 -5.53
CA THR A 3 -5.47 5.25 -5.84
C THR A 3 -4.31 6.08 -5.29
N VAL A 4 -3.09 5.53 -5.33
CA VAL A 4 -1.87 6.28 -4.95
C VAL A 4 -1.70 7.58 -5.72
N TRP A 5 -2.13 7.63 -6.99
CA TRP A 5 -1.99 8.80 -7.86
C TRP A 5 -2.84 10.00 -7.41
N ASP A 6 -3.95 9.77 -6.70
CA ASP A 6 -4.75 10.83 -6.07
C ASP A 6 -3.97 11.57 -4.96
N HIS A 7 -2.88 10.96 -4.46
CA HIS A 7 -2.01 11.48 -3.39
C HIS A 7 -0.68 12.02 -3.90
N HIS A 8 -0.53 12.17 -5.23
CA HIS A 8 0.63 12.75 -5.91
C HIS A 8 1.95 12.14 -5.40
N PRO A 9 2.24 10.85 -5.70
CA PRO A 9 3.48 10.23 -5.30
C PRO A 9 4.65 10.86 -6.05
N THR A 10 5.79 10.99 -5.36
CA THR A 10 7.04 11.46 -5.97
C THR A 10 7.66 10.38 -6.85
N ALA A 11 8.57 10.77 -7.75
CA ALA A 11 9.29 9.81 -8.58
C ALA A 11 10.07 8.78 -7.75
N ALA A 12 10.66 9.20 -6.62
CA ALA A 12 11.34 8.31 -5.69
C ALA A 12 10.36 7.30 -5.06
N GLU A 13 9.19 7.75 -4.60
CA GLU A 13 8.17 6.86 -4.04
C GLU A 13 7.63 5.85 -5.06
N ILE A 14 7.47 6.27 -6.32
CA ILE A 14 7.04 5.37 -7.41
C ILE A 14 8.07 4.26 -7.63
N GLU A 15 9.36 4.61 -7.64
CA GLU A 15 10.46 3.67 -7.84
C GLU A 15 10.64 2.74 -6.63
N GLU A 16 10.76 3.31 -5.42
CA GLU A 16 11.02 2.57 -4.18
C GLU A 16 9.88 1.60 -3.83
N LEU A 17 8.63 2.01 -4.04
CA LEU A 17 7.46 1.18 -3.76
C LEU A 17 7.01 0.36 -4.97
N SER A 18 7.70 0.49 -6.12
CA SER A 18 7.35 -0.18 -7.37
C SER A 18 5.87 -0.01 -7.75
N LEU A 19 5.35 1.22 -7.63
CA LEU A 19 3.95 1.53 -7.89
C LEU A 19 3.61 1.35 -9.38
N ILE A 20 2.47 0.71 -9.65
CA ILE A 20 2.00 0.52 -11.02
C ILE A 20 1.50 1.84 -11.63
N SER A 21 1.43 1.89 -12.97
CA SER A 21 1.00 3.09 -13.67
C SER A 21 -0.47 3.43 -13.40
N GLN A 22 -0.84 4.71 -13.61
CA GLN A 22 -2.22 5.17 -13.41
C GLN A 22 -3.23 4.40 -14.27
N GLU A 23 -2.84 4.01 -15.47
CA GLU A 23 -3.69 3.25 -16.40
C GLU A 23 -3.90 1.79 -15.94
N GLU A 24 -2.89 1.19 -15.31
CA GLU A 24 -2.98 -0.17 -14.79
C GLU A 24 -3.93 -0.29 -13.59
N TYR A 25 -4.13 0.80 -12.85
CA TYR A 25 -5.12 0.82 -11.76
C TYR A 25 -6.56 0.56 -12.22
N MET A 26 -6.87 0.76 -13.51
CA MET A 26 -8.20 0.41 -14.04
C MET A 26 -8.39 -1.11 -14.21
N ARG A 27 -7.32 -1.90 -14.12
CA ARG A 27 -7.32 -3.34 -14.43
C ARG A 27 -7.02 -4.22 -13.21
N VAL A 28 -6.49 -3.67 -12.13
CA VAL A 28 -6.22 -4.41 -10.89
C VAL A 28 -7.44 -4.45 -9.97
N ASN A 29 -7.40 -5.35 -9.00
CA ASN A 29 -8.44 -5.46 -7.99
C ASN A 29 -8.29 -4.39 -6.89
N GLN A 30 -9.32 -4.25 -6.06
CA GLN A 30 -9.32 -3.32 -4.94
C GLN A 30 -8.27 -3.65 -3.87
N GLU A 31 -7.82 -4.91 -3.80
CA GLU A 31 -6.82 -5.35 -2.83
C GLU A 31 -5.43 -4.79 -3.16
N THR A 32 -4.99 -4.88 -4.42
CA THR A 32 -3.75 -4.25 -4.89
C THR A 32 -3.77 -2.75 -4.63
N VAL A 33 -4.90 -2.10 -4.89
CA VAL A 33 -5.07 -0.65 -4.67
C VAL A 33 -4.91 -0.30 -3.19
N ASN A 34 -5.55 -1.06 -2.30
CA ASN A 34 -5.43 -0.85 -0.86
C ASN A 34 -3.99 -1.13 -0.37
N LEU A 35 -3.31 -2.11 -0.97
CA LEU A 35 -1.94 -2.44 -0.61
C LEU A 35 -0.99 -1.30 -0.98
N ASP A 36 -1.08 -0.77 -2.19
CA ASP A 36 -0.23 0.33 -2.64
C ASP A 36 -0.48 1.61 -1.83
N LEU A 37 -1.75 1.89 -1.48
CA LEU A 37 -2.10 3.00 -0.58
C LEU A 37 -1.52 2.79 0.83
N PHE A 38 -1.59 1.56 1.36
CA PHE A 38 -0.96 1.23 2.64
C PHE A 38 0.57 1.46 2.59
N LEU A 39 1.24 1.00 1.54
CA LEU A 39 2.69 1.16 1.36
C LEU A 39 3.07 2.63 1.27
N LEU A 40 2.36 3.43 0.45
CA LEU A 40 2.61 4.86 0.30
C LEU A 40 2.48 5.60 1.64
N PHE A 41 1.39 5.37 2.38
CA PHE A 41 1.17 6.05 3.66
C PHE A 41 2.11 5.57 4.76
N SER A 42 2.51 4.29 4.73
CA SER A 42 3.53 3.76 5.64
C SER A 42 4.88 4.42 5.38
N HIS A 43 5.26 4.55 4.11
CA HIS A 43 6.50 5.21 3.69
C HIS A 43 6.54 6.67 4.14
N ARG A 44 5.42 7.40 3.98
CA ARG A 44 5.26 8.78 4.45
C ARG A 44 5.12 8.93 5.97
N LYS A 45 5.12 7.82 6.72
CA LYS A 45 4.87 7.78 8.18
C LYS A 45 3.51 8.35 8.58
N GLU A 46 2.54 8.32 7.68
CA GLU A 46 1.15 8.72 7.92
C GLU A 46 0.35 7.54 8.52
N ASN A 47 0.75 7.10 9.71
CA ASN A 47 0.27 5.85 10.34
C ASN A 47 -1.26 5.75 10.45
N GLY A 48 -1.95 6.87 10.66
CA GLY A 48 -3.42 6.90 10.71
C GLY A 48 -4.06 6.52 9.37
N LYS A 49 -3.53 7.02 8.25
CA LYS A 49 -4.00 6.65 6.91
C LYS A 49 -3.54 5.24 6.54
N ALA A 50 -2.29 4.90 6.83
CA ALA A 50 -1.76 3.55 6.58
C ALA A 50 -2.63 2.48 7.25
N ALA A 51 -2.99 2.66 8.52
CA ALA A 51 -3.85 1.72 9.24
C ALA A 51 -5.24 1.56 8.61
N VAL A 52 -5.81 2.62 8.01
CA VAL A 52 -7.11 2.53 7.31
C VAL A 52 -7.02 1.57 6.13
N TYR A 53 -5.99 1.68 5.29
CA TYR A 53 -5.86 0.79 4.13
C TYR A 53 -5.36 -0.59 4.51
N PHE A 54 -4.48 -0.70 5.51
CA PHE A 54 -4.07 -1.99 6.07
C PHE A 54 -5.27 -2.81 6.56
N ASN A 55 -6.19 -2.19 7.30
CA ASN A 55 -7.39 -2.87 7.79
C ASN A 55 -8.33 -3.35 6.69
N ARG A 56 -8.26 -2.77 5.48
CA ARG A 56 -9.05 -3.17 4.30
C ARG A 56 -8.40 -4.32 3.50
N LEU A 57 -7.17 -4.70 3.82
CA LEU A 57 -6.51 -5.86 3.21
C LEU A 57 -7.13 -7.17 3.72
N SER A 58 -7.03 -8.23 2.92
CA SER A 58 -7.37 -9.57 3.39
C SER A 58 -6.41 -10.01 4.51
N GLU A 59 -6.85 -10.95 5.33
CA GLU A 59 -5.98 -11.52 6.38
C GLU A 59 -4.75 -12.21 5.79
N GLU A 60 -4.88 -12.84 4.61
CA GLU A 60 -3.76 -13.45 3.88
C GLU A 60 -2.70 -12.40 3.53
N THR A 61 -3.12 -11.26 2.99
CA THR A 61 -2.20 -10.17 2.65
C THR A 61 -1.59 -9.55 3.91
N LYS A 62 -2.37 -9.34 4.99
CA LYS A 62 -1.86 -8.82 6.27
C LYS A 62 -0.81 -9.74 6.89
N GLN A 63 -0.98 -11.06 6.81
CA GLN A 63 -0.03 -12.03 7.35
C GLN A 63 1.38 -11.88 6.78
N LEU A 64 1.51 -11.48 5.50
CA LEU A 64 2.81 -11.19 4.88
C LEU A 64 3.57 -10.04 5.55
N PHE A 65 2.85 -9.10 6.17
CA PHE A 65 3.44 -7.95 6.88
C PHE A 65 3.59 -8.19 8.38
N ILE A 66 2.69 -9.00 8.99
CA ILE A 66 2.76 -9.36 10.41
C ILE A 66 3.91 -10.34 10.67
N THR A 67 4.16 -11.28 9.76
CA THR A 67 5.24 -12.28 9.90
C THR A 67 6.66 -11.69 9.88
N GLN A 68 6.84 -10.42 9.48
CA GLN A 68 8.13 -9.73 9.58
C GLN A 68 8.42 -9.13 10.96
N SER A 69 7.41 -8.99 11.85
CA SER A 69 7.60 -8.44 13.20
C SER A 69 7.65 -9.49 14.32
N ASP A 70 7.22 -10.73 14.07
CA ASP A 70 7.14 -11.79 15.10
C ASP A 70 8.30 -12.82 15.05
N PHE A 71 9.28 -12.68 14.15
CA PHE A 71 10.44 -13.59 14.03
C PHE A 71 11.77 -12.99 14.55
N ASP A 72 11.71 -11.97 15.39
CA ASP A 72 12.84 -11.45 16.20
C ASP A 72 12.55 -11.63 17.71
N CYS A 73 12.30 -12.87 18.14
CA CYS A 73 12.33 -13.29 19.55
C CYS A 73 13.53 -14.20 19.82
#